data_AF-A0A0G4G7P8-F1
#
_entry.id   AF-A0A0G4G7P8-F1
#
_cell.length_a   1.000
_cell.length_b   1.000
_cell.length_c   1.000
_cell.angle_alpha   90.00
_cell.angle_beta   90.00
_cell.angle_gamma   90.00
#
_symmetry.space_group_name_H-M   'P 1'
#
loop_
_entity.id
_entity.type
_entity.pdbx_description
1 polymer ?
#
loop_
_entity_poly.entity_id
_entity_poly.type
_entity_poly.pdbx_seq_one_letter_code
_entity_poly.pdbx_strand_id
1 'polypeptide(L)'
;MEESPTAGFLPPFITHPQELKTTYDATTNSFHGTYVSPTPWEPKRYLYVKDLMDAKRNEGVVRLCFDTVRTRYCAVKCVPKAFVRKAMEGGDVEQPLNDSGIQRFLTLFANSRGIARWYDCCEDTHWVYFVSEFAHCGDLLTVSNSFGGLQESVIKPLALQVGK
;
A
#
# COMPACT_ATOMS: atom_id res chain seq x y z
N MET A 1 0.62 -33.15 -15.84
CA MET A 1 -0.34 -32.24 -15.22
C MET A 1 0.41 -30.93 -15.04
N GLU A 2 0.32 -30.05 -16.04
CA GLU A 2 0.97 -28.74 -15.99
C GLU A 2 0.25 -27.90 -14.92
N GLU A 3 1.00 -27.44 -13.92
CA GLU A 3 0.50 -26.46 -12.97
C GLU A 3 0.19 -25.18 -13.75
N SER A 4 -1.09 -24.80 -13.78
CA SER A 4 -1.48 -23.50 -14.29
C SER A 4 -0.75 -22.43 -13.47
N PRO A 5 -0.23 -21.35 -14.11
CA PRO A 5 0.32 -20.25 -13.35
C PRO A 5 -0.79 -19.73 -12.44
N THR A 6 -0.62 -19.91 -11.13
CA THR A 6 -1.57 -19.49 -10.11
C THR A 6 -1.94 -18.04 -10.39
N ALA A 7 -3.19 -17.81 -10.81
CA ALA A 7 -3.71 -16.48 -11.03
C ALA A 7 -3.47 -15.66 -9.75
N GLY A 8 -2.74 -14.55 -9.88
CA GLY A 8 -2.34 -13.71 -8.75
C GLY A 8 -3.56 -13.31 -7.92
N PHE A 9 -3.43 -13.41 -6.60
CA PHE A 9 -4.52 -13.19 -5.65
C PHE A 9 -4.96 -11.70 -5.56
N LEU A 10 -4.10 -10.76 -5.95
CA LEU A 10 -4.36 -9.31 -5.81
C LEU A 10 -4.93 -8.68 -7.09
N PRO A 11 -5.83 -7.68 -6.96
CA PRO A 11 -6.38 -6.95 -8.09
C PRO A 11 -5.32 -6.21 -8.94
N PRO A 12 -5.50 -6.15 -10.28
CA PRO A 12 -4.56 -5.50 -11.20
C PRO A 12 -4.22 -4.05 -10.87
N PHE A 13 -5.18 -3.31 -10.30
CA PHE A 13 -4.99 -1.90 -9.96
C PHE A 13 -4.03 -1.67 -8.78
N ILE A 14 -3.58 -2.74 -8.10
CA ILE A 14 -2.61 -2.68 -6.99
C ILE A 14 -1.24 -3.20 -7.44
N THR A 15 -1.22 -4.07 -8.45
CA THR A 15 -0.01 -4.65 -9.03
C THR A 15 0.87 -3.59 -9.72
N HIS A 16 2.16 -3.88 -9.89
CA HIS A 16 3.21 -2.91 -10.25
C HIS A 16 2.85 -2.00 -11.47
N PRO A 17 3.18 -0.70 -11.46
CA PRO A 17 2.81 0.26 -12.52
C PRO A 17 3.37 -0.04 -13.91
N GLN A 18 4.38 -0.91 -14.04
CA GLN A 18 5.06 -1.13 -15.31
C GLN A 18 4.47 -2.25 -16.17
N GLU A 19 3.43 -2.95 -15.72
CA GLU A 19 3.00 -4.19 -16.42
C GLU A 19 1.49 -4.34 -16.65
N LEU A 20 0.71 -3.25 -16.56
CA LEU A 20 -0.66 -3.26 -17.07
C LEU A 20 -0.63 -3.25 -18.61
N LYS A 21 -0.47 -4.43 -19.23
CA LYS A 21 -0.83 -4.64 -20.64
C LYS A 21 -2.36 -4.65 -20.74
N THR A 22 -2.95 -3.49 -20.90
CA THR A 22 -4.37 -3.35 -21.23
C THR A 22 -4.53 -3.46 -22.74
N THR A 23 -5.18 -4.53 -23.20
CA THR A 23 -5.63 -4.70 -24.59
C THR A 23 -7.10 -4.34 -24.67
N TYR A 24 -7.46 -3.39 -25.53
CA TYR A 24 -8.85 -3.08 -25.84
C TYR A 24 -9.35 -4.08 -26.88
N ASP A 25 -10.41 -4.80 -26.53
CA ASP A 25 -11.12 -5.67 -27.46
C ASP A 25 -12.32 -4.91 -28.03
N ALA A 26 -12.19 -4.55 -29.31
CA ALA A 26 -13.21 -3.82 -30.05
C ALA A 26 -14.46 -4.67 -30.36
N THR A 27 -14.38 -6.01 -30.27
CA THR A 27 -15.53 -6.89 -30.53
C THR A 27 -16.42 -7.05 -29.31
N THR A 28 -15.85 -7.02 -28.11
CA THR A 28 -16.60 -7.04 -26.84
C THR A 28 -16.78 -5.65 -26.23
N ASN A 29 -16.19 -4.62 -26.86
CA ASN A 29 -16.13 -3.25 -26.35
C ASN A 29 -15.61 -3.19 -24.90
N SER A 30 -14.61 -4.01 -24.58
CA SER A 30 -14.09 -4.18 -23.22
C SER A 30 -12.57 -4.12 -23.17
N PHE A 31 -12.04 -3.58 -22.06
CA PHE A 31 -10.62 -3.65 -21.76
C PHE A 31 -10.29 -4.97 -21.08
N HIS A 32 -9.35 -5.74 -21.65
CA HIS A 32 -8.78 -6.92 -21.03
C HIS A 32 -7.36 -6.59 -20.55
N GLY A 33 -7.17 -6.57 -19.23
CA GLY A 33 -5.84 -6.51 -18.63
C GLY A 33 -5.31 -7.91 -18.41
N THR A 34 -4.08 -8.20 -18.83
CA THR A 34 -3.40 -9.42 -18.38
C THR A 34 -3.01 -9.25 -16.91
N TYR A 35 -3.47 -10.17 -16.05
CA TYR A 35 -3.16 -10.17 -14.61
C TYR A 35 -1.67 -10.41 -14.40
N VAL A 36 -0.96 -9.45 -13.85
CA VAL A 36 0.43 -9.65 -13.41
C VAL A 36 0.38 -9.99 -11.94
N SER A 37 0.86 -11.19 -11.60
CA SER A 37 0.98 -11.61 -10.21
C SER A 37 1.81 -10.57 -9.43
N PRO A 38 1.45 -10.23 -8.18
CA PRO A 38 2.34 -9.46 -7.33
C PRO A 38 3.71 -10.15 -7.29
N THR A 39 4.77 -9.35 -7.17
CA THR A 39 6.10 -9.93 -7.03
C THR A 39 6.13 -10.76 -5.73
N PRO A 40 6.73 -11.97 -5.76
CA PRO A 40 6.97 -12.71 -4.53
C PRO A 40 7.70 -11.81 -3.53
N TRP A 41 7.33 -11.89 -2.25
CA TRP A 41 8.08 -11.19 -1.21
C TRP A 41 9.54 -11.63 -1.24
N GLU A 42 10.45 -10.66 -1.36
CA GLU A 42 11.89 -10.88 -1.36
C GLU A 42 12.49 -10.43 -0.02
N PRO A 43 12.80 -11.35 0.91
CA PRO A 43 13.31 -11.00 2.23
C PRO A 43 14.64 -10.23 2.21
N LYS A 44 15.40 -10.33 1.10
CA LYS A 44 16.68 -9.63 0.92
C LYS A 44 16.52 -8.18 0.46
N ARG A 45 15.36 -7.83 -0.12
CA ARG A 45 15.09 -6.48 -0.61
C ARG A 45 14.65 -5.56 0.52
N TYR A 46 13.72 -6.03 1.35
CA TYR A 46 13.16 -5.24 2.44
C TYR A 46 13.64 -5.77 3.79
N LEU A 47 14.76 -5.25 4.24
CA LEU A 47 15.36 -5.66 5.51
C LEU A 47 14.55 -5.09 6.67
N TYR A 48 14.02 -5.96 7.51
CA TYR A 48 13.30 -5.58 8.71
C TYR A 48 14.18 -4.75 9.65
N VAL A 49 13.63 -3.64 10.17
CA VAL A 49 14.29 -2.78 11.16
C VAL A 49 13.57 -2.87 12.51
N LYS A 50 12.28 -2.54 12.53
CA LYS A 50 11.42 -2.62 13.73
C LYS A 50 9.94 -2.55 13.37
N ASP A 51 9.08 -2.93 14.30
CA ASP A 51 7.64 -2.66 14.19
C ASP A 51 7.36 -1.18 14.50
N LEU A 52 6.46 -0.57 13.72
CA LEU A 52 6.00 0.81 13.90
C LEU A 52 4.66 0.85 14.61
N MET A 53 3.72 -0.02 14.23
CA MET A 53 2.35 -0.02 14.74
C MET A 53 1.65 -1.35 14.49
N ASP A 54 0.89 -1.82 15.47
CA ASP A 54 -0.08 -2.91 15.28
C ASP A 54 -1.32 -2.39 14.53
N ALA A 55 -1.67 -3.04 13.43
CA ALA A 55 -2.88 -2.73 12.67
C ALA A 55 -4.02 -3.67 13.10
N LYS A 56 -4.42 -3.58 14.38
CA LYS A 56 -5.36 -4.52 15.03
C LYS A 56 -6.68 -4.73 14.27
N ARG A 57 -7.17 -3.71 13.56
CA ARG A 57 -8.43 -3.77 12.80
C ARG A 57 -8.38 -4.71 11.60
N ASN A 58 -7.19 -4.91 11.01
CA ASN A 58 -6.98 -5.82 9.87
C ASN A 58 -5.99 -6.94 10.19
N GLU A 59 -5.81 -7.23 11.50
CA GLU A 59 -4.90 -8.28 11.99
C GLU A 59 -3.45 -8.12 11.48
N GLY A 60 -3.09 -6.90 11.07
CA GLY A 60 -1.83 -6.60 10.42
C GLY A 60 -0.81 -5.93 11.33
N VAL A 61 0.34 -5.63 10.75
CA VAL A 61 1.42 -4.86 11.39
C VAL A 61 2.08 -3.95 10.37
N VAL A 62 2.40 -2.73 10.78
CA VAL A 62 3.22 -1.80 9.99
C VAL A 62 4.64 -1.89 10.50
N ARG A 63 5.57 -2.21 9.60
CA ARG A 63 7.00 -2.37 9.89
C ARG A 63 7.81 -1.28 9.22
N LEU A 64 8.87 -0.85 9.89
CA LEU A 64 9.95 -0.11 9.26
C LEU A 64 10.90 -1.12 8.62
N CYS A 65 11.14 -0.96 7.33
CA CYS A 65 12.12 -1.74 6.60
C CYS A 65 13.12 -0.82 5.87
N PHE A 66 14.28 -1.37 5.52
CA PHE A 66 15.24 -0.75 4.62
C PHE A 66 15.17 -1.44 3.25
N ASP A 67 14.80 -0.68 2.22
CA ASP A 67 14.81 -1.11 0.82
C ASP A 67 16.26 -1.07 0.29
N THR A 68 16.88 -2.23 0.13
CA THR A 68 18.29 -2.37 -0.26
C THR A 68 18.54 -2.00 -1.72
N VAL A 69 17.52 -2.10 -2.58
CA VAL A 69 17.63 -1.76 -4.01
C VAL A 69 17.59 -0.24 -4.19
N ARG A 70 16.75 0.45 -3.42
CA ARG A 70 16.58 1.92 -3.51
C ARG A 70 17.28 2.69 -2.39
N THR A 71 18.04 1.99 -1.55
CA THR A 71 18.85 2.52 -0.45
C THR A 71 18.11 3.51 0.46
N ARG A 72 16.91 3.14 0.91
CA ARG A 72 16.03 4.02 1.68
C ARG A 72 15.19 3.28 2.72
N TYR A 73 14.75 3.99 3.75
CA TYR A 73 13.73 3.49 4.66
C TYR A 73 12.33 3.55 4.03
N CYS A 74 11.52 2.53 4.30
CA CYS A 74 10.13 2.43 3.85
C CYS A 74 9.24 1.84 4.94
N ALA A 75 7.96 2.17 4.89
CA ALA A 75 6.93 1.53 5.70
C ALA A 75 6.34 0.34 4.93
N VAL A 76 6.26 -0.82 5.58
CA VAL A 76 5.67 -2.04 5.01
C VAL A 76 4.47 -2.43 5.87
N LYS A 77 3.26 -2.25 5.35
CA LYS A 77 2.03 -2.76 5.97
C LYS A 77 1.86 -4.23 5.58
N CYS A 78 1.94 -5.11 6.56
CA CYS A 78 1.76 -6.55 6.41
C CYS A 78 0.34 -6.91 6.83
N VAL A 79 -0.46 -7.51 5.95
CA VAL A 79 -1.85 -7.92 6.23
C VAL A 79 -2.03 -9.41 5.89
N PRO A 80 -2.70 -10.22 6.73
CA PRO A 80 -2.90 -11.63 6.42
C PRO A 80 -3.70 -11.81 5.13
N LYS A 81 -3.28 -12.73 4.26
CA LYS A 81 -4.02 -13.07 3.03
C LYS A 81 -5.46 -13.49 3.31
N ALA A 82 -5.69 -14.22 4.41
CA ALA A 82 -7.02 -14.62 4.83
C ALA A 82 -7.93 -13.42 5.11
N PHE A 83 -7.40 -12.38 5.78
CA PHE A 83 -8.12 -11.13 6.02
C PHE A 83 -8.43 -10.41 4.70
N VAL A 84 -7.44 -10.29 3.82
CA VAL A 84 -7.61 -9.64 2.51
C VAL A 84 -8.71 -10.33 1.69
N ARG A 85 -8.74 -11.68 1.67
CA ARG A 85 -9.80 -12.46 1.00
C ARG A 85 -11.18 -12.12 1.54
N LYS A 86 -11.31 -12.18 2.86
CA LYS A 86 -12.57 -11.90 3.55
C LYS A 86 -13.06 -10.48 3.26
N ALA A 87 -12.18 -9.48 3.29
CA ALA A 87 -12.52 -8.09 3.02
C ALA A 87 -12.98 -7.87 1.56
N MET A 88 -12.47 -8.67 0.61
CA MET A 88 -12.94 -8.65 -0.79
C MET A 88 -14.32 -9.29 -0.95
N GLU A 89 -14.61 -10.34 -0.18
CA GLU A 89 -15.83 -11.14 -0.29
C GLU A 89 -17.03 -10.50 0.43
N GLY A 90 -16.78 -9.70 1.48
CA GLY A 90 -17.82 -9.03 2.24
C GLY A 90 -17.34 -7.68 2.76
N GLY A 91 -18.23 -6.68 2.72
CA GLY A 91 -17.97 -5.26 2.98
C GLY A 91 -17.50 -4.91 4.39
N ASP A 92 -16.39 -5.49 4.82
CA ASP A 92 -15.62 -5.06 5.99
C ASP A 92 -15.29 -3.57 5.82
N VAL A 93 -15.29 -2.85 6.93
CA VAL A 93 -15.02 -1.41 6.94
C VAL A 93 -13.58 -1.15 6.49
N GLU A 94 -12.67 -2.05 6.85
CA GLU A 94 -11.29 -2.00 6.36
C GLU A 94 -11.21 -2.69 4.99
N GLN A 95 -10.74 -1.95 3.99
CA GLN A 95 -10.59 -2.43 2.63
C GLN A 95 -9.11 -2.27 2.20
N PRO A 96 -8.19 -3.14 2.67
CA PRO A 96 -6.74 -2.95 2.50
C PRO A 96 -6.32 -2.73 1.06
N LEU A 97 -7.05 -3.37 0.13
CA LEU A 97 -6.82 -3.27 -1.30
C LEU A 97 -7.31 -1.93 -1.87
N ASN A 98 -8.50 -1.48 -1.50
CA ASN A 98 -9.02 -0.19 -1.97
C ASN A 98 -8.17 0.96 -1.43
N ASP A 99 -7.80 0.93 -0.15
CA ASP A 99 -6.96 1.96 0.46
C ASP A 99 -5.61 2.08 -0.25
N SER A 100 -4.96 0.94 -0.49
CA SER A 100 -3.69 0.85 -1.20
C SER A 100 -3.82 1.25 -2.67
N GLY A 101 -4.92 0.88 -3.32
CA GLY A 101 -5.24 1.26 -4.69
C GLY A 101 -5.42 2.76 -4.86
N ILE A 102 -6.13 3.41 -3.94
CA ILE A 102 -6.31 4.87 -3.90
C ILE A 102 -4.96 5.55 -3.67
N GLN A 103 -4.16 5.09 -2.71
CA GLN A 103 -2.82 5.62 -2.47
C GLN A 103 -1.94 5.51 -3.73
N ARG A 104 -1.96 4.36 -4.41
CA ARG A 104 -1.24 4.15 -5.67
C ARG A 104 -1.73 5.11 -6.77
N PHE A 105 -3.05 5.25 -6.93
CA PHE A 105 -3.63 6.19 -7.89
C PHE A 105 -3.16 7.63 -7.63
N LEU A 106 -3.31 8.10 -6.40
CA LEU A 106 -2.98 9.46 -6.02
C LEU A 106 -1.49 9.76 -6.18
N THR A 107 -0.62 8.81 -5.87
CA THR A 107 0.83 9.04 -5.86
C THR A 107 1.50 8.79 -7.21
N LEU A 108 1.00 7.86 -8.04
CA LEU A 108 1.61 7.53 -9.32
C LEU A 108 0.94 8.21 -10.52
N PHE A 109 -0.38 8.40 -10.48
CA PHE A 109 -1.15 8.88 -11.63
C PHE A 109 -1.58 10.34 -11.45
N ALA A 110 -2.18 10.67 -10.31
CA ALA A 110 -2.57 12.06 -10.02
C ALA A 110 -1.38 12.93 -9.60
N ASN A 111 -0.25 12.31 -9.21
CA ASN A 111 0.96 12.99 -8.71
C ASN A 111 0.63 13.99 -7.57
N SER A 112 -0.32 13.61 -6.71
CA SER A 112 -0.77 14.39 -5.58
C SER A 112 0.36 14.56 -4.57
N ARG A 113 0.51 15.79 -4.05
CA ARG A 113 1.44 16.10 -2.96
C ARG A 113 0.75 15.89 -1.61
N GLY A 114 1.53 15.71 -0.54
CA GLY A 114 0.98 15.53 0.81
C GLY A 114 0.47 14.12 1.11
N ILE A 115 0.73 13.15 0.23
CA ILE A 115 0.37 11.74 0.41
C ILE A 115 1.65 10.91 0.42
N ALA A 116 1.76 9.99 1.38
CA ALA A 116 2.88 9.07 1.44
C ALA A 116 3.01 8.28 0.13
N ARG A 117 4.16 8.36 -0.51
CA ARG A 117 4.35 7.79 -1.85
C ARG A 117 4.23 6.27 -1.86
N TRP A 118 3.46 5.72 -2.81
CA TRP A 118 3.42 4.29 -3.06
C TRP A 118 4.71 3.80 -3.71
N TYR A 119 5.24 2.67 -3.25
CA TYR A 119 6.46 2.08 -3.79
C TYR A 119 6.22 0.72 -4.43
N ASP A 120 5.57 -0.21 -3.73
CA ASP A 120 5.47 -1.60 -4.18
C ASP A 120 4.33 -2.38 -3.51
N CYS A 121 3.99 -3.53 -4.06
CA CYS A 121 3.15 -4.54 -3.42
C CYS A 121 3.64 -5.94 -3.74
N CYS A 122 3.79 -6.74 -2.69
CA CYS A 122 4.30 -8.10 -2.76
C CYS A 122 3.42 -9.05 -1.95
N GLU A 123 3.60 -10.35 -2.12
CA GLU A 123 2.93 -11.34 -1.30
C GLU A 123 3.78 -12.60 -1.05
N ASP A 124 3.46 -13.32 0.02
CA ASP A 124 3.96 -14.69 0.25
C ASP A 124 2.79 -15.63 0.56
N THR A 125 3.04 -16.84 1.06
CA THR A 125 1.99 -17.82 1.36
C THR A 125 0.94 -17.32 2.37
N HIS A 126 1.31 -16.41 3.28
CA HIS A 126 0.49 -16.01 4.42
C HIS A 126 0.11 -14.53 4.41
N TRP A 127 0.94 -13.67 3.83
CA TRP A 127 0.84 -12.22 3.96
C TRP A 127 0.80 -11.51 2.61
N VAL A 128 0.13 -10.36 2.63
CA VAL A 128 0.22 -9.32 1.60
C VAL A 128 0.99 -8.15 2.20
N TYR A 129 1.93 -7.62 1.42
CA TYR A 129 2.84 -6.55 1.81
C TYR A 129 2.58 -5.32 0.95
N PHE A 130 2.24 -4.19 1.59
CA PHE A 130 2.07 -2.90 0.93
C PHE A 130 3.22 -1.97 1.33
N VAL A 131 4.01 -1.54 0.36
CA VAL A 131 5.25 -0.78 0.60
C VAL A 131 5.04 0.68 0.21
N SER A 132 5.28 1.58 1.16
CA SER A 132 5.14 3.02 0.96
C SER A 132 6.24 3.82 1.66
N GLU A 133 6.22 5.12 1.39
CA GLU A 133 7.08 6.10 2.03
C GLU A 133 6.96 6.07 3.56
N PHE A 134 8.11 6.16 4.23
CA PHE A 134 8.16 6.25 5.67
C PHE A 134 8.07 7.70 6.15
N ALA A 135 6.97 8.04 6.83
CA ALA A 135 6.79 9.32 7.51
C ALA A 135 7.56 9.35 8.84
N HIS A 136 8.83 9.75 8.79
CA HIS A 136 9.76 9.67 9.93
C HIS A 136 9.35 10.47 11.18
N CYS A 137 8.53 11.52 11.02
CA CYS A 137 8.01 12.32 12.14
C CYS A 137 6.78 11.71 12.84
N GLY A 138 6.29 10.56 12.39
CA GLY A 138 5.08 9.95 12.93
C GLY A 138 3.80 10.64 12.46
N ASP A 139 2.70 10.38 13.17
CA ASP A 139 1.38 10.92 12.86
C ASP A 139 1.04 12.18 13.67
N LEU A 140 0.14 13.02 13.12
CA LEU A 140 -0.25 14.29 13.74
C LEU A 140 -0.94 14.13 15.09
N LEU A 141 -1.61 13.00 15.36
CA LEU A 141 -2.28 12.77 16.63
C LEU A 141 -1.25 12.52 17.73
N THR A 142 -0.25 11.69 17.46
CA THR A 142 0.90 11.46 18.37
C THR A 142 1.63 12.76 18.67
N VAL A 143 1.87 13.59 17.65
CA VAL A 143 2.49 14.91 17.83
C VAL A 143 1.59 15.80 18.70
N SER A 144 0.30 15.91 18.39
CA SER A 144 -0.64 16.74 19.15
C SER A 144 -0.73 16.34 20.62
N ASN A 145 -0.80 15.04 20.91
CA ASN A 145 -0.87 14.50 22.26
C ASN A 145 0.40 14.80 23.07
N SER A 146 1.56 14.87 22.43
CA SER A 146 2.84 15.15 23.10
C SER A 146 2.96 16.59 23.60
N PHE A 147 2.24 17.54 22.98
CA PHE A 147 2.33 18.97 23.31
C PHE A 147 1.07 19.54 23.99
N GLY A 148 0.07 18.71 24.27
CA GLY A 148 -1.21 19.20 24.82
C GLY A 148 -2.02 20.01 23.82
N GLY A 149 -1.86 19.73 22.52
CA GLY A 149 -2.43 20.49 21.40
C GLY A 149 -1.37 21.24 20.61
N LEU A 150 -1.65 21.48 19.33
CA LEU A 150 -0.79 22.25 18.44
C LEU A 150 -1.22 23.72 18.43
N GLN A 151 -0.25 24.64 18.43
CA GLN A 151 -0.54 26.07 18.28
C GLN A 151 -1.09 26.38 16.88
N GLU A 152 -1.93 27.40 16.76
CA GLU A 152 -2.53 27.83 15.50
C GLU A 152 -1.48 28.15 14.42
N SER A 153 -0.34 28.72 14.81
CA SER A 153 0.81 28.99 13.93
C SER A 153 1.39 27.74 13.28
N VAL A 154 1.28 26.58 13.94
CA VAL A 154 1.71 25.27 13.44
C VAL A 154 0.58 24.58 12.66
N ILE A 155 -0.68 24.69 13.12
CA ILE A 155 -1.83 24.06 12.48
C ILE A 155 -2.15 24.69 11.12
N LYS A 156 -2.13 26.02 11.01
CA LYS A 156 -2.49 26.73 9.76
C LYS A 156 -1.74 26.21 8.52
N PRO A 157 -0.39 26.12 8.51
CA PRO A 157 0.32 25.61 7.34
C PRO A 157 0.05 24.12 7.07
N LEU A 158 -0.27 23.32 8.09
CA LEU A 158 -0.64 21.90 7.91
C LEU A 158 -2.04 21.77 7.31
N ALA A 159 -3.01 22.54 7.78
CA ALA A 159 -4.37 22.58 7.24
C ALA A 159 -4.37 23.01 5.76
N LEU A 160 -3.52 23.96 5.38
CA LEU A 160 -3.32 24.36 3.99
C LEU A 160 -2.71 23.28 3.10
N GLN A 161 -1.97 22.32 3.67
CA GLN A 161 -1.44 21.18 2.91
C GLN A 161 -2.48 20.08 2.71
N VAL A 162 -3.43 19.93 3.65
CA VAL A 162 -4.53 18.94 3.56
C VAL A 162 -5.69 19.44 2.68
N GLY A 163 -6.00 20.73 2.72
CA GLY A 163 -7.13 21.32 2.00
C GLY A 163 -6.89 21.67 0.53
N LYS A 164 -5.74 21.31 -0.04
CA LYS A 164 -5.38 21.53 -1.45
C LYS A 164 -5.39 20.22 -2.21
#